data_AF-A0A4Q3UEH7-F1
#
_entry.id   AF-A0A4Q3UEH7-F1
#
_cell.length_a   1.000
_cell.length_b   1.000
_cell.length_c   1.000
_cell.angle_alpha   90.00
_cell.angle_beta   90.00
_cell.angle_gamma   90.00
#
_symmetry.space_group_name_H-M   'P 1'
#
loop_
_entity.id
_entity.type
_entity.pdbx_description
1 polymer ?
#
loop_
_entity_poly.entity_id
_entity_poly.type
_entity_poly.pdbx_seq_one_letter_code
_entity_poly.pdbx_strand_id
1 'polypeptide(L)' 'MTLELAVSVPAEFPGADHPFFERVVAIPSRFDRLIVYRASILHSPAIAPHAHFSRDPRKGRLTVTAFLNPKGEVTNPDG' A
#
# COMPACT_ATOMS: atom_id res chain seq x y z
N MET A 1 -18.23 -13.40 -26.59
CA MET A 1 -17.33 -12.29 -26.97
C MET A 1 -17.31 -11.33 -25.79
N THR A 2 -16.40 -11.56 -24.85
CA THR A 2 -16.28 -10.70 -23.66
C THR A 2 -15.63 -9.41 -24.10
N LEU A 3 -16.38 -8.30 -24.06
CA LEU A 3 -15.84 -6.97 -24.26
C LEU A 3 -15.06 -6.62 -22.99
N GLU A 4 -13.75 -6.81 -23.02
CA GLU A 4 -12.83 -6.14 -22.10
C GLU A 4 -13.02 -4.64 -22.31
N LEU A 5 -13.73 -3.99 -21.40
CA LEU A 5 -13.84 -2.53 -21.39
C LEU A 5 -12.42 -2.02 -21.12
N ALA A 6 -11.77 -1.47 -22.15
CA ALA A 6 -10.48 -0.79 -22.01
C ALA A 6 -10.72 0.51 -21.24
N VAL A 7 -10.96 0.41 -19.93
CA VAL A 7 -11.02 1.60 -19.09
C VAL A 7 -9.60 2.07 -18.86
N SER A 8 -9.33 3.30 -19.29
CA SER A 8 -8.11 3.99 -18.92
C SER A 8 -8.11 4.21 -17.41
N VAL A 9 -7.23 3.52 -16.69
CA VAL A 9 -6.98 3.82 -15.28
C VAL A 9 -6.16 5.12 -15.21
N PRO A 10 -6.63 6.16 -14.50
CA PRO A 10 -5.85 7.38 -14.33
C PRO A 10 -4.47 7.07 -13.72
N ALA A 11 -3.41 7.70 -14.23
CA ALA A 11 -2.04 7.52 -13.74
C ALA A 11 -1.80 8.35 -12.45
N GLU A 12 -2.59 8.07 -11.41
CA GLU A 12 -2.60 8.79 -10.14
C GLU A 12 -2.69 7.82 -8.95
N PHE A 13 -2.41 8.33 -7.75
CA PHE A 13 -2.66 7.56 -6.54
C PHE A 13 -4.18 7.47 -6.28
N PRO A 14 -4.72 6.27 -5.96
CA PRO A 14 -6.14 6.12 -5.65
C PRO A 14 -6.61 7.05 -4.53
N GLY A 15 -7.55 7.93 -4.85
CA GLY A 15 -8.23 8.81 -3.90
C GLY A 15 -9.35 8.12 -3.12
N ALA A 16 -10.10 8.92 -2.35
CA ALA A 16 -11.27 8.43 -1.60
C ALA A 16 -12.39 7.93 -2.53
N ASP A 17 -12.57 8.60 -3.67
CA ASP A 17 -13.68 8.41 -4.60
C ASP A 17 -13.24 7.64 -5.86
N HIS A 18 -12.26 6.74 -5.71
CA HIS A 18 -11.67 6.04 -6.85
C HIS A 18 -12.67 5.03 -7.46
N PRO A 19 -12.85 4.99 -8.80
CA PRO A 19 -13.93 4.22 -9.43
C PRO A 19 -13.78 2.70 -9.31
N PHE A 20 -12.59 2.19 -9.01
CA PHE A 20 -12.31 0.74 -8.93
C PHE A 20 -12.10 0.22 -7.50
N PHE A 21 -11.93 1.11 -6.52
CA PHE A 21 -11.53 0.71 -5.18
C PHE A 21 -12.32 1.47 -4.13
N GLU A 22 -12.85 0.75 -3.15
CA GLU A 22 -13.41 1.35 -1.95
C GLU A 22 -12.30 1.58 -0.91
N ARG A 23 -12.21 2.79 -0.37
CA ARG A 23 -11.30 3.08 0.74
C ARG A 23 -11.90 2.58 2.06
N VAL A 24 -11.46 1.40 2.50
CA VAL A 24 -11.91 0.79 3.77
C VAL A 24 -11.27 1.42 5.02
N VAL A 25 -10.07 1.99 4.91
CA VAL A 25 -9.36 2.61 6.04
C VAL A 25 -8.36 3.67 5.56
N ALA A 26 -8.17 4.73 6.35
CA ALA A 26 -7.11 5.72 6.17
C ALA A 26 -6.37 5.94 7.50
N ILE A 27 -5.05 5.74 7.50
CA ILE A 27 -4.23 5.87 8.70
C ILE A 27 -3.28 7.06 8.55
N PRO A 28 -3.29 8.05 9.47
CA PRO A 28 -2.35 9.17 9.39
C PRO A 28 -0.92 8.68 9.58
N SER A 29 0.01 9.23 8.80
CA SER A 29 1.42 8.89 8.89
C SER A 29 2.03 9.41 10.18
N ARG A 30 2.63 8.54 10.98
CA ARG A 30 3.33 8.89 12.23
C ARG A 30 4.63 8.13 12.32
N PHE A 31 5.65 8.77 12.90
CA PHE A 31 6.93 8.12 13.19
C PHE A 31 6.72 6.97 14.19
N ASP A 32 7.56 5.94 14.08
CA ASP A 32 7.57 4.78 14.98
C ASP A 32 6.22 4.04 15.08
N ARG A 33 5.53 3.92 13.95
CA ARG A 33 4.22 3.26 13.86
C ARG A 33 4.29 1.98 13.03
N LEU A 34 3.89 0.86 13.64
CA LEU A 34 3.61 -0.39 12.97
C LEU A 34 2.11 -0.50 12.62
N ILE A 35 1.81 -0.97 11.40
CA ILE A 35 0.46 -1.28 10.94
C ILE A 35 0.47 -2.72 10.44
N VAL A 36 -0.42 -3.56 10.96
CA VAL A 36 -0.57 -4.96 10.54
C VAL A 36 -2.00 -5.17 10.05
N TYR A 37 -2.15 -5.76 8.86
CA TYR A 37 -3.44 -6.01 8.23
C TYR A 37 -3.38 -7.26 7.34
N ARG A 38 -4.55 -7.75 6.90
CA ARG A 38 -4.66 -8.92 6.00
C ARG A 38 -4.04 -8.58 4.64
N ALA A 39 -3.16 -9.43 4.13
CA ALA A 39 -2.46 -9.22 2.85
C ALA A 39 -3.39 -9.13 1.61
N SER A 40 -4.66 -9.53 1.74
CA SER A 40 -5.68 -9.42 0.68
C SER A 40 -6.23 -8.00 0.49
N ILE A 41 -5.83 -7.04 1.33
CA ILE A 41 -6.27 -5.64 1.23
C ILE A 41 -5.20 -4.86 0.46
N LEU A 42 -5.61 -4.16 -0.61
CA LEU A 42 -4.74 -3.24 -1.31
C LEU A 42 -4.41 -2.04 -0.41
N HIS A 43 -3.13 -1.68 -0.33
CA HIS A 43 -2.70 -0.47 0.34
C HIS A 43 -2.05 0.48 -0.68
N SER A 44 -2.33 1.76 -0.53
CA SER A 44 -1.73 2.82 -1.33
C SER A 44 -1.42 4.01 -0.41
N PRO A 45 -0.33 4.75 -0.66
CA PRO A 45 -0.16 6.07 -0.07
C PRO A 45 -1.35 6.98 -0.39
N ALA A 46 -1.92 7.65 0.62
CA ALA A 46 -2.93 8.68 0.43
C ALA A 46 -2.27 10.01 0.02
N ILE A 47 -1.76 10.08 -1.20
CA ILE A 47 -1.10 11.27 -1.76
C ILE A 47 -2.13 12.08 -2.54
N ALA A 48 -2.39 13.32 -2.13
CA ALA A 48 -3.26 14.22 -2.86
C ALA A 48 -2.59 14.64 -4.20
N PRO A 49 -3.37 14.88 -5.28
CA PRO A 49 -2.83 15.30 -6.58
C PRO A 49 -1.93 16.56 -6.53
N HIS A 50 -2.16 17.43 -5.55
CA HIS A 50 -1.42 18.68 -5.35
C HIS A 50 -0.50 18.65 -4.12
N ALA A 51 -0.13 17.46 -3.64
CA ALA A 51 0.78 17.34 -2.51
C ALA A 51 2.19 17.81 -2.91
N HIS A 52 2.74 18.76 -2.15
CA HIS A 52 4.11 19.23 -2.30
C HIS A 52 5.04 18.49 -1.34
N PHE A 53 6.05 17.80 -1.87
CA PHE A 53 7.05 17.10 -1.08
C PHE A 53 8.40 17.81 -1.16
N SER A 54 9.12 17.83 -0.02
CA SER A 54 10.50 18.29 -0.02
C SER A 54 11.39 17.35 -0.83
N ARG A 55 12.37 17.91 -1.54
CA ARG A 55 13.44 17.12 -2.18
C ARG A 55 14.51 16.66 -1.19
N ASP A 56 14.52 17.19 0.04
CA ASP A 56 15.46 16.76 1.08
C ASP A 56 14.97 15.43 1.69
N PRO A 57 15.68 14.31 1.49
CA PRO A 57 15.25 13.02 2.01
C PRO A 57 15.16 12.99 3.54
N ARG A 58 15.89 13.87 4.23
CA ARG A 58 15.85 14.00 5.70
C ARG A 58 14.51 14.56 6.21
N LYS A 59 13.76 15.24 5.34
CA LYS A 59 12.42 15.75 5.61
C LYS A 59 11.33 14.81 5.10
N GLY A 60 11.72 13.74 4.41
CA GLY A 60 10.81 12.71 3.93
C GLY A 60 10.34 11.79 5.05
N ARG A 61 9.44 10.88 4.69
CA ARG A 61 9.01 9.78 5.55
C ARG A 61 9.46 8.47 4.94
N LEU A 62 10.19 7.68 5.71
CA LEU A 62 10.50 6.30 5.34
C LEU A 62 9.47 5.36 5.96
N THR A 63 8.89 4.49 5.14
CA THR A 63 8.02 3.39 5.57
C THR A 63 8.54 2.11 4.95
N VAL A 64 8.58 1.04 5.74
CA VAL A 64 8.96 -0.31 5.27
C VAL A 64 7.72 -1.19 5.31
N THR A 65 7.48 -1.93 4.24
CA THR A 65 6.40 -2.92 4.13
C THR A 65 7.01 -4.29 3.99
N ALA A 66 6.50 -5.26 4.75
CA ALA A 66 6.88 -6.66 4.66
C ALA A 66 5.64 -7.54 4.68
N PHE A 67 5.74 -8.70 4.02
CA PHE A 67 4.71 -9.74 4.07
C PHE A 67 5.14 -10.84 5.04
N LEU A 68 4.25 -11.21 5.95
CA LEU A 68 4.48 -12.28 6.92
C LEU A 68 3.68 -13.51 6.48
N ASN A 69 4.36 -14.63 6.30
CA ASN A 69 3.74 -15.92 6.00
C ASN A 69 3.86 -16.83 7.22
N PRO A 70 2.79 -17.54 7.63
CA PRO A 70 2.79 -18.37 8.83
C PRO A 70 3.66 -19.64 8.75
N LYS A 71 4.44 -19.88 7.68
CA LYS A 71 5.42 -20.98 7.64
C LYS A 71 6.74 -20.55 8.27
N GLY A 72 6.89 -20.84 9.56
CA GLY A 72 8.18 -20.94 10.23
C GLY A 72 8.66 -22.39 10.32
N GLU A 73 8.57 -23.15 9.23
CA GLU A 73 9.12 -24.50 9.21
C GLU A 73 10.61 -24.42 8.88
N VAL A 74 11.44 -24.29 9.92
CA VAL A 74 12.84 -24.67 9.83
C VAL A 74 12.83 -26.19 9.80
N THR A 75 12.87 -26.79 8.60
CA THR A 75 13.26 -28.19 8.48
C THR A 75 14.73 -28.26 8.89
N ASN A 76 14.99 -28.66 10.13
CA ASN A 76 16.34 -29.07 10.51
C ASN A 76 16.72 -30.28 9.63
N PRO A 77 17.85 -30.26 8.92
CA PRO A 77 18.28 -31.39 8.09
C PRO A 77 18.83 -32.60 8.89
N ASP A 78 18.69 -32.61 10.22
CA ASP A 78 19.46 -33.52 11.10
C ASP A 78 18.60 -34.53 11.91
N GLY A 79 17.37 -34.87 11.46
CA GLY A 79 16.63 -36.05 11.93
C GLY A 79 15.22 -35.81 12.42
#